data_AF-A0A3A8JV90-F1
#
_entry.id   AF-A0A3A8JV90-F1
#
_cell.length_a   1.000
_cell.length_b   1.000
_cell.length_c   1.000
_cell.angle_alpha   90.00
_cell.angle_beta   90.00
_cell.angle_gamma   90.00
#
_symmetry.space_group_name_H-M   'P 1'
#
loop_
_entity.id
_entity.type
_entity.pdbx_description
1 polymer ?
#
loop_
_entity_poly.entity_id
_entity_poly.type
_entity_poly.pdbx_seq_one_letter_code
_entity_poly.pdbx_strand_id
1 'polypeptide(L)'
;MVIFGSRLYGKVDEVPGLGYVATKFGHINFVPLIPLEGWLVVSQEGNGWRGQAIGMSGKSVLMAWARMLFIVVGLGSLVFGLIGFTSHDSQDLIVPGVLALACIGGLIASYTWKWVTHASPERALEIAREAGVSEEGLEQLRRMYSAPVAAVAAPAQPWTPPES
;
A
#
# COMPACT_ATOMS: atom_id res chain seq x y z
N MET A 1 5.53 -28.70 0.33
CA MET A 1 6.71 -27.95 0.81
C MET A 1 6.20 -26.75 1.60
N VAL A 2 6.69 -26.54 2.82
CA VAL A 2 6.33 -25.36 3.62
C VAL A 2 7.40 -24.29 3.41
N ILE A 3 7.00 -23.07 3.05
CA ILE A 3 7.93 -21.96 2.79
C ILE A 3 7.97 -21.05 4.01
N PHE A 4 9.11 -21.03 4.70
CA PHE A 4 9.42 -20.10 5.79
C PHE A 4 10.33 -18.99 5.28
N GLY A 5 10.09 -17.77 5.73
CA GLY A 5 10.94 -16.65 5.35
C GLY A 5 10.47 -15.33 5.96
N SER A 6 11.05 -14.24 5.45
CA SER A 6 10.62 -12.89 5.78
C SER A 6 10.41 -12.07 4.52
N ARG A 7 9.32 -11.30 4.48
CA ARG A 7 8.99 -10.42 3.36
C ARG A 7 8.35 -9.14 3.87
N LEU A 8 8.40 -8.09 3.06
CA LEU A 8 7.72 -6.83 3.33
C LEU A 8 6.22 -6.96 3.03
N TYR A 9 5.38 -6.54 3.97
CA TYR A 9 3.92 -6.46 3.85
C TYR A 9 3.42 -5.10 4.32
N GLY A 10 2.14 -4.83 4.02
CA GLY A 10 1.47 -3.66 4.56
C GLY A 10 2.04 -2.35 4.03
N LYS A 11 2.34 -2.28 2.72
CA LYS A 11 2.73 -1.02 2.07
C LYS A 11 1.70 0.08 2.38
N VAL A 12 2.18 1.15 3.01
CA VAL A 12 1.45 2.37 3.41
C VAL A 12 2.40 3.57 3.32
N ASP A 13 1.85 4.77 3.54
CA ASP A 13 2.63 6.00 3.73
C ASP A 13 3.70 6.21 2.64
N GLU A 14 3.28 6.14 1.38
CA GLU A 14 4.08 6.51 0.23
C GLU A 14 4.41 8.00 0.30
N VAL A 15 5.70 8.28 0.23
CA VAL A 15 6.30 9.61 0.23
C VAL A 15 6.87 9.85 -1.17
N PRO A 16 6.29 10.76 -1.96
CA PRO A 16 6.74 11.03 -3.32
C PRO A 16 8.23 11.36 -3.38
N GLY A 17 8.96 10.67 -4.26
CA GLY A 17 10.40 10.86 -4.45
C GLY A 17 11.30 10.24 -3.38
N LEU A 18 10.74 9.67 -2.30
CA LEU A 18 11.51 9.03 -1.23
C LEU A 18 11.28 7.51 -1.16
N GLY A 19 10.02 7.06 -1.21
CA GLY A 19 9.70 5.64 -1.08
C GLY A 19 8.37 5.38 -0.39
N TYR A 20 8.22 4.21 0.22
CA TYR A 20 7.05 3.84 0.99
C TYR A 20 7.41 3.08 2.26
N VAL A 21 6.51 3.10 3.25
CA VAL A 21 6.68 2.33 4.48
C VAL A 21 6.08 0.95 4.31
N ALA A 22 6.84 -0.07 4.69
CA ALA A 22 6.36 -1.44 4.80
C ALA A 22 6.99 -2.12 6.01
N THR A 23 6.28 -3.11 6.56
CA THR A 23 6.79 -3.88 7.69
C THR A 23 7.29 -5.23 7.19
N LYS A 24 8.49 -5.62 7.60
CA LYS A 24 9.04 -6.94 7.39
C LYS A 24 8.36 -7.90 8.36
N PHE A 25 7.68 -8.92 7.84
CA PHE A 25 7.08 -9.98 8.63
C PHE A 25 7.81 -11.30 8.43
N GLY A 26 7.92 -12.09 9.50
CA GLY A 26 8.10 -13.52 9.38
C GLY A 26 6.81 -14.16 8.85
N HIS A 27 6.93 -15.02 7.85
CA HIS A 27 5.77 -15.65 7.21
C HIS A 27 5.92 -17.16 7.06
N ILE A 28 4.78 -17.84 7.02
CA ILE A 28 4.64 -19.24 6.60
C ILE A 28 3.73 -19.27 5.38
N ASN A 29 4.19 -19.83 4.26
CA ASN A 29 3.42 -19.87 3.00
C ASN A 29 2.85 -18.49 2.62
N PHE A 30 3.67 -17.44 2.76
CA PHE A 30 3.33 -16.03 2.50
C PHE A 30 2.25 -15.41 3.41
N VAL A 31 1.82 -16.11 4.47
CA VAL A 31 0.95 -15.55 5.51
C VAL A 31 1.79 -14.75 6.51
N PRO A 32 1.60 -13.42 6.64
CA PRO A 32 2.35 -12.61 7.58
C PRO A 32 1.91 -12.91 9.02
N LEU A 33 2.80 -13.43 9.85
CA LEU A 33 2.47 -13.84 11.22
C LEU A 33 3.01 -12.84 12.24
N ILE A 34 4.33 -12.65 12.27
CA ILE A 34 5.00 -11.87 13.30
C ILE A 34 5.70 -10.68 12.65
N PRO A 35 5.35 -9.43 13.00
CA PRO A 35 6.07 -8.26 12.53
C PRO A 35 7.47 -8.25 13.16
N LEU A 36 8.49 -8.02 12.35
CA LEU A 36 9.89 -8.04 12.77
C LEU A 36 10.48 -6.64 12.81
N GLU A 37 10.26 -5.84 11.76
CA GLU A 37 10.93 -4.54 11.60
C GLU A 37 10.20 -3.63 10.61
N GLY A 38 10.21 -2.31 10.84
CA GLY A 38 9.71 -1.31 9.89
C GLY A 38 10.78 -0.89 8.88
N TRP A 39 10.38 -0.69 7.63
CA TRP A 39 11.30 -0.31 6.55
C TRP A 39 10.72 0.84 5.72
N LEU A 40 11.56 1.85 5.47
CA LEU A 40 11.36 2.79 4.37
C LEU A 40 12.00 2.19 3.12
N VAL A 41 11.17 1.77 2.17
CA VAL A 41 11.59 1.10 0.95
C VAL A 41 11.73 2.11 -0.17
N VAL A 42 12.94 2.24 -0.69
CA VAL A 42 13.29 3.20 -1.76
C VAL A 42 13.24 2.52 -3.13
N SER A 43 13.62 1.25 -3.21
CA SER A 43 13.58 0.45 -4.43
C SER A 43 13.28 -1.01 -4.11
N GLN A 44 12.60 -1.70 -5.04
CA GLN A 44 12.35 -3.13 -4.98
C GLN A 44 12.90 -3.78 -6.25
N GLU A 45 13.83 -4.72 -6.10
CA GLU A 45 14.54 -5.38 -7.20
C GLU A 45 14.34 -6.89 -7.10
N GLY A 46 13.49 -7.45 -7.97
CA GLY A 46 13.14 -8.86 -7.95
C GLY A 46 12.55 -9.30 -6.60
N ASN A 47 13.26 -10.21 -5.91
CA ASN A 47 12.87 -10.68 -4.57
C ASN A 47 13.51 -9.88 -3.42
N GLY A 48 14.39 -8.92 -3.72
CA GLY A 48 15.05 -8.06 -2.74
C GLY A 48 14.42 -6.67 -2.65
N TRP A 49 14.82 -5.92 -1.63
CA TRP A 49 14.47 -4.51 -1.49
C TRP A 49 15.68 -3.72 -0.99
N ARG A 50 15.70 -2.43 -1.32
CA ARG A 50 16.65 -1.46 -0.80
C ARG A 50 15.88 -0.41 -0.02
N GLY A 51 16.40 -0.06 1.15
CA GLY A 51 15.73 0.84 2.05
C GLY A 51 16.51 1.04 3.35
N GLN A 52 15.91 1.78 4.26
CA GLN A 52 16.42 2.04 5.59
C GLN A 52 15.45 1.46 6.62
N ALA A 53 15.99 0.82 7.65
CA ALA A 53 15.21 0.40 8.81
C ALA A 53 14.71 1.63 9.57
N ILE A 54 13.42 1.65 9.89
CA ILE A 54 12.73 2.73 10.61
C ILE A 54 11.90 2.14 11.76
N GLY A 55 11.32 3.02 12.58
CA GLY A 55 10.38 2.60 13.62
C GLY A 55 9.23 1.77 13.03
N MET A 56 8.79 0.74 13.75
CA MET A 56 7.69 -0.11 13.30
C MET A 56 6.41 0.73 13.19
N SER A 57 5.82 0.79 11.99
CA SER A 57 4.56 1.50 11.76
C SER A 57 3.36 0.61 12.05
N GLY A 58 2.62 0.93 13.11
CA GLY A 58 1.37 0.22 13.45
C GLY A 58 0.34 0.25 12.31
N LYS A 59 0.30 1.33 11.53
CA LYS A 59 -0.55 1.44 10.33
C LYS A 59 -0.18 0.38 9.28
N SER A 60 1.11 0.18 9.04
CA SER A 60 1.63 -0.83 8.11
C SER A 60 1.27 -2.24 8.58
N VAL A 61 1.46 -2.54 9.87
CA VAL A 61 1.13 -3.83 10.47
C VAL A 61 -0.37 -4.14 10.33
N LEU A 62 -1.23 -3.21 10.73
CA LEU A 62 -2.68 -3.36 10.62
C LEU A 62 -3.13 -3.56 9.17
N MET A 63 -2.54 -2.83 8.22
CA MET A 63 -2.87 -3.00 6.80
C MET A 63 -2.40 -4.34 6.24
N ALA A 64 -1.27 -4.88 6.69
CA ALA A 64 -0.83 -6.22 6.32
C ALA A 64 -1.87 -7.27 6.74
N TRP A 65 -2.33 -7.22 7.99
CA TRP A 65 -3.32 -8.16 8.52
C TRP A 65 -4.72 -7.96 7.94
N ALA A 66 -5.16 -6.71 7.75
CA ALA A 66 -6.46 -6.43 7.13
C ALA A 66 -6.53 -6.98 5.70
N ARG A 67 -5.46 -6.78 4.90
CA ARG A 67 -5.36 -7.35 3.55
C ARG A 67 -5.35 -8.88 3.58
N MET A 68 -4.64 -9.48 4.52
CA MET A 68 -4.65 -10.94 4.71
C MET A 68 -6.07 -11.44 5.05
N LEU A 69 -6.78 -10.74 5.93
CA LEU A 69 -8.15 -11.08 6.32
C LEU A 69 -9.10 -11.06 5.12
N PHE A 70 -9.04 -10.02 4.27
CA PHE A 70 -9.84 -9.98 3.04
C PHE A 70 -9.56 -11.17 2.12
N ILE A 71 -8.30 -11.60 2.00
CA ILE A 71 -7.93 -12.76 1.18
C ILE A 71 -8.49 -14.05 1.79
N VAL A 72 -8.30 -14.29 3.09
CA VAL A 72 -8.77 -15.52 3.76
C VAL A 72 -10.29 -15.60 3.74
N VAL A 73 -10.98 -14.53 4.14
CA VAL A 73 -12.44 -14.48 4.19
C VAL A 73 -13.01 -14.56 2.78
N GLY A 74 -12.45 -13.83 1.82
CA GLY A 74 -12.89 -13.87 0.42
C GLY A 74 -12.74 -15.26 -0.19
N LEU A 75 -11.60 -15.92 0.02
CA LEU A 75 -11.37 -17.27 -0.50
C LEU A 75 -12.28 -18.30 0.19
N GLY A 76 -12.43 -18.22 1.51
CA GLY A 76 -13.37 -19.08 2.25
C GLY A 76 -14.79 -18.90 1.74
N SER A 77 -15.23 -17.66 1.57
CA SER A 77 -16.55 -17.31 1.05
C SER A 77 -16.80 -17.91 -0.35
N LEU A 78 -15.80 -17.87 -1.23
CA LEU A 78 -15.88 -18.50 -2.55
C LEU A 78 -16.02 -20.03 -2.44
N VAL A 79 -15.25 -20.68 -1.58
CA VAL A 79 -15.33 -22.13 -1.37
C VAL A 79 -16.70 -22.54 -0.82
N PHE A 80 -17.21 -21.85 0.20
CA PHE A 80 -18.54 -22.12 0.75
C PHE A 80 -19.65 -21.85 -0.26
N GLY A 81 -19.54 -20.77 -1.06
CA GLY A 81 -20.46 -20.50 -2.15
C GLY A 81 -20.49 -21.61 -3.20
N LEU A 82 -19.32 -22.14 -3.58
CA LEU A 82 -19.24 -23.26 -4.53
C LEU A 82 -19.86 -24.55 -3.97
N ILE A 83 -19.68 -24.84 -2.69
CA ILE A 83 -20.31 -25.99 -2.03
C ILE A 83 -21.85 -25.80 -2.00
N GLY A 84 -22.32 -24.61 -1.61
CA GLY A 84 -23.74 -24.26 -1.61
C GLY A 84 -24.38 -24.38 -3.01
N PHE A 85 -23.64 -24.02 -4.07
CA PHE A 85 -24.11 -24.12 -5.45
C PHE A 85 -24.50 -25.55 -5.83
N THR A 86 -23.75 -26.54 -5.34
CA THR A 86 -24.07 -27.97 -5.61
C THR A 86 -25.36 -28.43 -4.92
N SER A 87 -25.78 -27.73 -3.87
CA SER A 87 -26.90 -28.10 -3.00
C SER A 87 -28.25 -27.53 -3.46
N HIS A 88 -28.29 -26.76 -4.56
CA HIS A 88 -29.49 -26.14 -5.18
C HIS A 88 -30.29 -25.18 -4.29
N ASP A 89 -29.78 -24.81 -3.11
CA ASP A 89 -30.44 -23.82 -2.26
C ASP A 89 -29.96 -22.41 -2.62
N SER A 90 -30.88 -21.58 -3.12
CA SER A 90 -30.54 -20.27 -3.69
C SER A 90 -30.26 -19.20 -2.63
N GLN A 91 -30.77 -19.37 -1.40
CA GLN A 91 -30.44 -18.50 -0.27
C GLN A 91 -28.99 -18.71 0.22
N ASP A 92 -28.45 -19.92 0.06
CA ASP A 92 -27.08 -20.27 0.47
C ASP A 92 -25.99 -19.64 -0.41
N LEU A 93 -26.37 -19.07 -1.55
CA LEU A 93 -25.43 -18.45 -2.50
C LEU A 93 -25.27 -16.94 -2.34
N ILE A 94 -26.31 -16.25 -1.86
CA ILE A 94 -26.33 -14.78 -1.81
C ILE A 94 -25.32 -14.27 -0.78
N VAL A 95 -25.35 -14.82 0.44
CA VAL A 95 -24.47 -14.39 1.53
C VAL A 95 -22.98 -14.56 1.17
N PRO A 96 -22.50 -15.75 0.75
CA PRO A 96 -21.10 -15.91 0.37
C PRO A 96 -20.73 -15.12 -0.88
N GLY A 97 -21.66 -14.92 -1.82
CA GLY A 97 -21.43 -14.07 -2.99
C GLY A 97 -21.18 -12.61 -2.61
N VAL A 98 -22.05 -12.01 -1.79
CA VAL A 98 -21.92 -10.63 -1.30
C VAL A 98 -20.65 -10.46 -0.47
N LEU A 99 -20.35 -11.41 0.41
CA LEU A 99 -19.16 -11.35 1.25
C LEU A 99 -17.86 -11.43 0.42
N ALA A 100 -17.83 -12.29 -0.60
CA ALA A 100 -16.68 -12.37 -1.51
C ALA A 100 -16.46 -11.05 -2.26
N LEU A 101 -17.54 -10.46 -2.80
CA LEU A 101 -17.49 -9.16 -3.47
C LEU A 101 -17.03 -8.04 -2.53
N ALA A 102 -17.52 -8.02 -1.29
CA ALA A 102 -17.09 -7.07 -0.27
C ALA A 102 -15.59 -7.21 0.05
N CYS A 103 -15.07 -8.44 0.14
CA CYS A 103 -13.65 -8.68 0.37
C CYS A 103 -12.78 -8.23 -0.80
N ILE A 104 -13.21 -8.48 -2.05
CA ILE A 104 -12.52 -8.01 -3.25
C ILE A 104 -12.50 -6.47 -3.27
N GLY A 105 -13.66 -5.84 -3.07
CA GLY A 105 -13.77 -4.38 -3.01
C GLY A 105 -12.90 -3.78 -1.90
N GLY A 106 -12.93 -4.37 -0.69
CA GLY A 106 -12.11 -3.95 0.43
C GLY A 106 -10.62 -4.11 0.18
N LEU A 107 -10.20 -5.21 -0.47
CA LEU A 107 -8.81 -5.43 -0.85
C LEU A 107 -8.34 -4.38 -1.86
N ILE A 108 -9.12 -4.14 -2.93
CA ILE A 108 -8.81 -3.12 -3.94
C ILE A 108 -8.74 -1.74 -3.27
N ALA A 109 -9.74 -1.38 -2.47
CA ALA A 109 -9.78 -0.11 -1.74
C ALA A 109 -8.55 0.06 -0.83
N SER A 110 -8.09 -1.01 -0.16
CA SER A 110 -6.90 -0.96 0.69
C SER A 110 -5.61 -0.60 -0.07
N TYR A 111 -5.56 -0.79 -1.40
CA TYR A 111 -4.43 -0.45 -2.26
C TYR A 111 -4.60 0.87 -3.00
N THR A 112 -5.80 1.42 -3.10
CA THR A 112 -6.09 2.64 -3.87
C THR A 112 -6.46 3.83 -3.00
N TRP A 113 -6.89 3.60 -1.76
CA TRP A 113 -7.35 4.65 -0.87
C TRP A 113 -6.19 5.54 -0.42
N LYS A 114 -6.17 6.79 -0.90
CA LYS A 114 -5.05 7.74 -0.70
C LYS A 114 -4.68 7.97 0.76
N TRP A 115 -5.65 8.03 1.68
CA TRP A 115 -5.37 8.18 3.11
C TRP A 115 -4.59 7.00 3.72
N VAL A 116 -4.74 5.80 3.16
CA VAL A 116 -3.98 4.62 3.60
C VAL A 116 -2.61 4.59 2.91
N THR A 117 -2.59 4.87 1.60
CA THR A 117 -1.41 4.67 0.77
C THR A 117 -0.43 5.82 0.78
N HIS A 118 -0.85 7.06 1.00
CA HIS A 118 0.01 8.24 0.97
C HIS A 118 0.25 8.77 2.39
N ALA A 119 1.48 9.20 2.64
CA ALA A 119 1.83 9.86 3.89
C ALA A 119 1.23 11.27 3.93
N SER A 120 0.75 11.69 5.11
CA SER A 120 0.47 13.11 5.35
C SER A 120 1.79 13.89 5.32
N PRO A 121 1.78 15.22 5.07
CA PRO A 121 3.00 16.02 5.04
C PRO A 121 3.84 15.89 6.32
N GLU A 122 3.19 15.88 7.48
CA GLU A 122 3.84 15.75 8.79
C GLU A 122 4.48 14.37 8.93
N ARG A 123 3.74 13.32 8.56
CA ARG A 123 4.22 11.94 8.62
C ARG A 123 5.37 11.70 7.64
N ALA A 124 5.31 12.31 6.46
CA ALA A 124 6.37 12.22 5.47
C ALA A 124 7.69 12.82 5.98
N LEU A 125 7.62 13.97 6.67
CA LEU A 125 8.78 14.61 7.30
C LEU A 125 9.33 13.78 8.47
N GLU A 126 8.45 13.18 9.27
CA GLU A 126 8.86 12.27 10.37
C GLU A 126 9.62 11.05 9.82
N ILE A 127 9.06 10.39 8.81
CA ILE A 127 9.70 9.24 8.14
C ILE A 127 11.04 9.64 7.52
N ALA A 128 11.13 10.81 6.88
CA ALA A 128 12.36 11.29 6.28
C ALA A 128 13.45 11.58 7.34
N ARG A 129 13.07 12.13 8.50
CA ARG A 129 14.00 12.32 9.63
C ARG A 129 14.47 10.99 10.21
N GLU A 130 13.57 10.03 10.44
CA GLU A 130 13.93 8.69 10.91
C GLU A 130 14.88 7.97 9.94
N ALA A 131 14.70 8.20 8.64
CA ALA A 131 15.57 7.65 7.60
C ALA A 131 16.92 8.38 7.47
N GLY A 132 17.16 9.44 8.24
CA GLY A 132 18.40 10.21 8.21
C GLY A 132 18.58 11.06 6.94
N VAL A 133 17.48 11.50 6.31
CA VAL A 133 17.53 12.42 5.17
C VAL A 133 18.15 13.75 5.61
N SER A 134 19.02 14.34 4.77
CA SER A 134 19.66 15.62 5.05
C SER A 134 18.65 16.76 5.18
N GLU A 135 19.03 17.84 5.85
CA GLU A 135 18.20 19.05 5.98
C GLU A 135 17.79 19.62 4.61
N GLU A 136 18.68 19.59 3.61
CA GLU A 136 18.35 19.98 2.23
C GLU A 136 17.25 19.10 1.62
N GLY A 137 17.29 17.78 1.87
CA GLY A 137 16.26 16.85 1.43
C GLY A 137 14.93 17.05 2.15
N LEU A 138 14.96 17.39 3.44
CA LEU A 138 13.76 17.74 4.22
C LEU A 138 13.12 19.04 3.72
N GLU A 139 13.93 20.05 3.38
CA GLU A 139 13.44 21.28 2.77
C GLU A 139 12.81 21.04 1.40
N GLN A 140 13.43 20.21 0.57
CA GLN A 140 12.87 19.83 -0.73
C GLN A 140 11.52 19.10 -0.56
N LEU A 141 11.44 18.16 0.38
CA LEU A 141 10.20 17.46 0.71
C LEU A 141 9.12 18.44 1.18
N ARG A 142 9.49 19.37 2.07
CA ARG A 142 8.58 20.41 2.54
C ARG A 142 8.07 21.28 1.40
N ARG A 143 8.93 21.68 0.46
CA ARG A 143 8.54 22.44 -0.73
C ARG A 143 7.54 21.68 -1.58
N MET A 144 7.75 20.38 -1.81
CA MET A 144 6.83 19.53 -2.57
C MET A 144 5.43 19.44 -1.93
N TYR A 145 5.35 19.36 -0.60
CA TYR A 145 4.07 19.31 0.11
C TYR A 145 3.44 20.70 0.34
N SER A 146 4.24 21.77 0.40
CA SER A 146 3.76 23.14 0.59
C SER A 146 3.34 23.82 -0.71
N ALA A 147 3.84 23.35 -1.86
CA ALA A 147 3.30 23.78 -3.13
C ALA A 147 1.83 23.34 -3.16
N PRO A 148 0.86 24.28 -3.21
CA PRO A 148 -0.51 23.88 -3.52
C PRO A 148 -0.46 23.09 -4.83
N VAL A 149 -1.38 22.13 -5.01
CA VAL A 149 -1.60 21.43 -6.29
C VAL A 149 -2.06 22.46 -7.33
N ALA A 150 -1.12 23.28 -7.74
CA ALA A 150 -1.16 24.28 -8.78
C ALA A 150 0.08 23.96 -9.61
N ALA A 151 0.08 22.76 -10.19
CA ALA A 151 0.79 22.55 -11.43
C ALA A 151 0.14 23.50 -12.45
N VAL A 152 0.65 24.72 -12.46
CA VAL A 152 0.93 25.56 -13.62
C VAL A 152 0.45 24.89 -14.90
N ALA A 153 -0.81 25.16 -15.28
CA ALA A 153 -1.11 25.25 -16.69
C ALA A 153 -0.24 26.40 -17.19
N ALA A 154 0.87 26.09 -17.86
CA ALA A 154 1.59 27.10 -18.61
C ALA A 154 0.54 27.77 -19.52
N PRO A 155 0.38 29.10 -19.50
CA PRO A 155 -0.50 29.76 -20.47
C PRO A 155 -0.01 29.35 -21.85
N ALA A 156 -0.89 28.77 -22.66
CA ALA A 156 -0.58 28.41 -24.04
C ALA A 156 0.01 29.64 -24.71
N GLN A 157 1.28 29.57 -25.12
CA GLN A 157 1.90 30.61 -25.92
C GLN A 157 1.07 30.74 -27.20
N PRO A 158 0.56 31.93 -27.55
CA PRO A 158 -0.12 32.14 -28.82
C PRO A 158 0.82 31.72 -29.96
N TRP A 159 0.37 30.82 -30.82
CA TRP A 159 1.13 30.40 -31.99
C TRP A 159 1.35 31.62 -32.90
N THR A 160 2.61 31.99 -33.14
CA THR A 160 3.00 32.97 -34.16
C THR A 160 3.38 32.24 -35.45
N PRO A 161 2.68 32.47 -36.58
CA PRO A 161 3.08 31.93 -37.87
C PRO A 161 4.49 32.41 -38.25
N PRO A 162 5.28 31.58 -38.95
CA PRO A 162 6.51 32.06 -39.58
C PRO A 162 6.17 33.10 -40.65
N GLU A 163 6.86 34.24 -40.62
CA GLU A 163 6.78 35.25 -41.68
C GLU A 163 7.25 34.62 -43.00
N SER A 164 6.38 34.69 -44.01
CA SER A 164 6.61 34.20 -45.38
C SER A 164 7.47 35.13 -46.20
#